data_AF-A0A917L238-F1
#
_entry.id   AF-A0A917L238-F1
#
_cell.length_a   1.000
_cell.length_b   1.000
_cell.length_c   1.000
_cell.angle_alpha   90.00
_cell.angle_beta   90.00
_cell.angle_gamma   90.00
#
_symmetry.space_group_name_H-M   'P 1'
#
loop_
_entity.id
_entity.type
_entity.pdbx_description
1 polymer ?
#
loop_
_entity_poly.entity_id
_entity_poly.type
_entity_poly.pdbx_seq_one_letter_code
_entity_poly.pdbx_strand_id
1 'polypeptide(L)'
;MSSGRTTAIAGSLLTASFSAVMILSFTASADDQGPGSSKGGKAVDAAPTGVKLTTQLPESISVDNSSKETALTATVKNEGSKDSGDIRLLVVGFDGMTVKNVQGCSEIAEGDLPEGSNSGFSCAVGNLAAGKSKSYDVDATFDLGKTGKICLPVQTADGSKTFWQQGPVPFGTTNPAPNAPATPLLLGTDNKPVAPGGDKLPKTGPAREMLPLGAVGAALLSAGAAGMWWSQRRPQQPQG
;
A
#
# COMPACT_ATOMS: atom_id res chain seq x y z
N MET A 1 27.29 -26.19 89.51
CA MET A 1 28.58 -26.43 88.81
C MET A 1 28.31 -27.26 87.57
N SER A 2 29.09 -27.01 86.50
CA SER A 2 29.01 -27.54 85.13
C SER A 2 28.12 -26.71 84.19
N SER A 3 28.67 -25.80 83.36
CA SER A 3 29.39 -26.03 82.09
C SER A 3 28.54 -26.87 81.12
N GLY A 4 28.08 -26.42 79.95
CA GLY A 4 28.54 -25.35 79.06
C GLY A 4 28.77 -25.98 77.68
N ARG A 5 28.12 -25.45 76.62
CA ARG A 5 28.63 -25.32 75.24
C ARG A 5 27.49 -24.97 74.27
N THR A 6 27.53 -23.71 73.84
CA THR A 6 26.78 -23.16 72.71
C THR A 6 27.58 -23.47 71.45
N THR A 7 26.98 -24.18 70.48
CA THR A 7 27.58 -24.42 69.17
C THR A 7 26.93 -23.47 68.16
N ALA A 8 27.68 -22.48 67.70
CA ALA A 8 27.28 -21.60 66.61
C ALA A 8 27.56 -22.31 65.26
N ILE A 9 26.52 -22.48 64.45
CA ILE A 9 26.67 -22.96 63.07
C ILE A 9 26.75 -21.73 62.17
N ALA A 10 27.93 -21.52 61.59
CA ALA A 10 28.16 -20.54 60.54
C ALA A 10 27.56 -21.06 59.23
N GLY A 11 26.44 -20.49 58.81
CA GLY A 11 25.83 -20.74 57.50
C GLY A 11 26.34 -19.74 56.46
N SER A 12 27.06 -20.22 55.47
CA SER A 12 27.60 -19.46 54.35
C SER A 12 26.48 -18.85 53.50
N LEU A 13 26.44 -17.52 53.40
CA LEU A 13 25.60 -16.77 52.46
C LEU A 13 26.18 -16.88 51.05
N LEU A 14 25.57 -17.70 50.19
CA LEU A 14 25.74 -17.61 48.73
C LEU A 14 24.57 -16.81 48.16
N THR A 15 24.71 -15.49 48.12
CA THR A 15 23.84 -14.61 47.34
C THR A 15 24.22 -14.74 45.87
N ALA A 16 23.48 -15.56 45.13
CA ALA A 16 23.52 -15.58 43.67
C ALA A 16 22.75 -14.37 43.13
N SER A 17 23.47 -13.38 42.61
CA SER A 17 22.91 -12.23 41.90
C SER A 17 22.51 -12.65 40.48
N PHE A 18 21.21 -12.75 40.22
CA PHE A 18 20.65 -12.89 38.88
C PHE A 18 20.53 -11.49 38.25
N SER A 19 21.46 -11.14 37.38
CA SER A 19 21.32 -9.97 36.50
C SER A 19 20.28 -10.31 35.43
N ALA A 20 19.02 -9.96 35.67
CA ALA A 20 17.99 -9.95 34.65
C ALA A 20 18.30 -8.80 33.68
N VAL A 21 19.08 -9.08 32.64
CA VAL A 21 19.15 -8.21 31.47
C VAL A 21 17.78 -8.31 30.79
N MET A 22 16.93 -7.32 31.04
CA MET A 22 15.75 -7.08 30.23
C MET A 22 16.25 -6.73 28.83
N ILE A 23 16.37 -7.75 27.97
CA ILE A 23 16.50 -7.56 26.54
C ILE A 23 15.16 -6.96 26.12
N LEU A 24 15.13 -5.64 25.99
CA LEU A 24 14.09 -4.92 25.26
C LEU A 24 14.14 -5.43 23.83
N SER A 25 13.35 -6.47 23.55
CA SER A 25 13.00 -6.90 22.21
C SER A 25 12.27 -5.72 21.57
N PHE A 26 13.00 -4.89 20.85
CA PHE A 26 12.44 -3.99 19.87
C PHE A 26 11.73 -4.86 18.84
N THR A 27 10.43 -5.11 19.03
CA THR A 27 9.56 -5.52 17.93
C THR A 27 9.57 -4.34 16.97
N ALA A 28 10.36 -4.47 15.90
CA ALA A 28 10.27 -3.59 14.75
C ALA A 28 8.78 -3.45 14.42
N SER A 29 8.29 -2.21 14.44
CA SER A 29 6.92 -1.90 14.08
C SER A 29 6.71 -2.36 12.64
N ALA A 30 6.04 -3.49 12.46
CA ALA A 30 5.43 -3.80 11.19
C ALA A 30 4.42 -2.68 10.93
N ASP A 31 4.52 -2.01 9.78
CA ASP A 31 3.38 -1.30 9.20
C ASP A 31 2.17 -2.23 9.34
N ASP A 32 1.10 -1.75 9.98
CA ASP A 32 -0.07 -2.57 10.33
C ASP A 32 -0.83 -2.92 9.03
N GLN A 33 -0.39 -3.99 8.37
CA GLN A 33 -0.90 -4.47 7.08
C GLN A 33 -2.27 -5.17 7.19
N GLY A 34 -2.85 -5.22 8.39
CA GLY A 34 -4.10 -5.93 8.68
C GLY A 34 -3.95 -7.46 8.65
N PRO A 35 -5.05 -8.21 8.87
CA PRO A 35 -5.03 -9.66 8.81
C PRO A 35 -4.78 -10.18 7.38
N GLY A 36 -4.25 -11.40 7.27
CA GLY A 36 -4.04 -12.06 5.97
C GLY A 36 -5.37 -12.50 5.31
N SER A 37 -5.48 -12.28 4.00
CA SER A 37 -6.65 -12.55 3.17
C SER A 37 -6.37 -13.58 2.08
N SER A 38 -7.30 -14.52 1.88
CA SER A 38 -7.26 -15.52 0.80
C SER A 38 -8.00 -15.08 -0.48
N LYS A 39 -8.34 -13.80 -0.60
CA LYS A 39 -9.12 -13.25 -1.72
C LYS A 39 -8.46 -13.56 -3.06
N GLY A 40 -9.24 -14.00 -4.04
CA GLY A 40 -8.74 -14.42 -5.36
C GLY A 40 -8.08 -15.80 -5.40
N GLY A 41 -8.10 -16.54 -4.28
CA GLY A 41 -7.61 -17.90 -4.16
C GLY A 41 -8.55 -18.96 -4.74
N LYS A 42 -7.97 -19.93 -5.46
CA LYS A 42 -8.67 -21.13 -5.96
C LYS A 42 -7.76 -22.34 -5.98
N ALA A 43 -8.32 -23.52 -5.77
CA ALA A 43 -7.66 -24.78 -6.08
C ALA A 43 -7.57 -24.93 -7.61
N VAL A 44 -6.46 -25.48 -8.12
CA VAL A 44 -6.24 -25.67 -9.56
C VAL A 44 -6.16 -27.16 -9.85
N ASP A 45 -5.05 -27.81 -9.46
CA ASP A 45 -4.89 -29.25 -9.51
C ASP A 45 -5.25 -29.89 -8.16
N ALA A 46 -5.68 -31.15 -8.20
CA ALA A 46 -5.93 -31.92 -6.98
C ALA A 46 -4.64 -32.11 -6.18
N ALA A 47 -4.64 -31.61 -4.93
CA ALA A 47 -3.59 -31.87 -3.96
C ALA A 47 -3.64 -33.33 -3.47
N PRO A 48 -2.52 -33.86 -2.90
CA PRO A 48 -2.52 -35.18 -2.27
C PRO A 48 -3.63 -35.35 -1.22
N THR A 49 -4.14 -36.56 -1.05
CA THR A 49 -5.24 -36.85 -0.13
C THR A 49 -4.91 -36.40 1.30
N GLY A 50 -5.72 -35.47 1.83
CA GLY A 50 -5.54 -34.92 3.18
C GLY A 50 -4.70 -33.65 3.25
N VAL A 51 -4.19 -33.16 2.12
CA VAL A 51 -3.48 -31.87 2.00
C VAL A 51 -4.44 -30.78 1.52
N LYS A 52 -4.40 -29.61 2.14
CA LYS A 52 -5.19 -28.44 1.71
C LYS A 52 -4.32 -27.20 1.76
N LEU A 53 -3.77 -26.80 0.62
CA LEU A 53 -2.89 -25.64 0.53
C LEU A 53 -3.69 -24.37 0.23
N THR A 54 -3.38 -23.29 0.94
CA THR A 54 -3.92 -21.96 0.69
C THR A 54 -2.82 -20.92 0.83
N THR A 55 -3.08 -19.72 0.34
CA THR A 55 -2.19 -18.56 0.50
C THR A 55 -2.95 -17.39 1.09
N GLN A 56 -2.20 -16.49 1.70
CA GLN A 56 -2.70 -15.23 2.24
C GLN A 56 -1.81 -14.07 1.83
N LEU A 57 -2.46 -12.97 1.51
CA LEU A 57 -1.89 -11.65 1.24
C LEU A 57 -2.46 -10.65 2.25
N PRO A 58 -1.76 -9.56 2.58
CA PRO A 58 -2.35 -8.52 3.42
C PRO A 58 -3.59 -7.91 2.76
N GLU A 59 -4.56 -7.49 3.55
CA GLU A 59 -5.75 -6.79 3.06
C GLU A 59 -5.41 -5.40 2.52
N SER A 60 -4.31 -4.81 2.99
CA SER A 60 -3.82 -3.52 2.53
C SER A 60 -2.30 -3.46 2.50
N ILE A 61 -1.76 -2.69 1.57
CA ILE A 61 -0.33 -2.32 1.50
C ILE A 61 -0.20 -0.81 1.48
N SER A 62 0.95 -0.30 1.92
CA SER A 62 1.29 1.13 1.87
C SER A 62 2.38 1.34 0.82
N VAL A 63 2.16 2.26 -0.11
CA VAL A 63 3.14 2.62 -1.16
C VAL A 63 3.71 3.98 -0.86
N ASP A 64 5.04 4.09 -0.75
CA ASP A 64 5.71 5.37 -0.62
C ASP A 64 5.54 6.20 -1.90
N ASN A 65 5.04 7.44 -1.77
CA ASN A 65 4.75 8.26 -2.93
C ASN A 65 6.01 8.84 -3.61
N SER A 66 7.15 8.84 -2.94
CA SER A 66 8.44 9.31 -3.46
C SER A 66 9.20 8.19 -4.17
N SER A 67 9.50 7.09 -3.45
CA SER A 67 10.29 5.96 -3.98
C SER A 67 9.46 4.95 -4.77
N LYS A 68 8.12 4.96 -4.61
CA LYS A 68 7.20 3.94 -5.16
C LYS A 68 7.39 2.56 -4.52
N GLU A 69 8.16 2.46 -3.46
CA GLU A 69 8.41 1.21 -2.77
C GLU A 69 7.22 0.81 -1.90
N THR A 70 7.08 -0.49 -1.74
CA THR A 70 6.10 -1.11 -0.84
C THR A 70 6.65 -2.45 -0.39
N ALA A 71 6.21 -2.89 0.78
CA ALA A 71 6.50 -4.23 1.29
C ALA A 71 5.19 -4.94 1.61
N LEU A 72 5.19 -6.27 1.51
CA LEU A 72 4.06 -7.12 1.89
C LEU A 72 4.54 -8.47 2.38
N THR A 73 3.70 -9.15 3.17
CA THR A 73 3.95 -10.53 3.57
C THR A 73 3.13 -11.51 2.73
N ALA A 74 3.79 -12.44 2.04
CA ALA A 74 3.16 -13.55 1.35
C ALA A 74 3.19 -14.80 2.24
N THR A 75 2.03 -15.38 2.56
CA THR A 75 1.95 -16.57 3.43
C THR A 75 1.38 -17.75 2.68
N VAL A 76 2.00 -18.93 2.83
CA VAL A 76 1.46 -20.23 2.42
C VAL A 76 1.07 -21.03 3.66
N LYS A 77 -0.05 -21.75 3.60
CA LYS A 77 -0.59 -22.53 4.70
C LYS A 77 -1.04 -23.91 4.24
N ASN A 78 -0.80 -24.91 5.06
CA ASN A 78 -1.40 -26.23 4.92
C ASN A 78 -2.53 -26.38 5.97
N GLU A 79 -3.77 -26.26 5.52
CA GLU A 79 -4.98 -26.45 6.32
C GLU A 79 -5.48 -27.91 6.31
N GLY A 80 -4.69 -28.81 5.73
CA GLY A 80 -5.00 -30.23 5.67
C GLY A 80 -4.73 -30.96 6.99
N SER A 81 -5.00 -32.26 6.97
CA SER A 81 -4.70 -33.21 8.05
C SER A 81 -3.41 -33.99 7.82
N LYS A 82 -2.76 -33.82 6.66
CA LYS A 82 -1.47 -34.43 6.31
C LYS A 82 -0.48 -33.39 5.82
N ASP A 83 0.80 -33.75 5.95
CA ASP A 83 1.95 -33.04 5.41
C ASP A 83 1.85 -32.87 3.90
N SER A 84 2.29 -31.72 3.38
CA SER A 84 2.16 -31.39 1.96
C SER A 84 3.11 -32.17 1.05
N GLY A 85 4.18 -32.74 1.62
CA GLY A 85 5.37 -33.06 0.84
C GLY A 85 6.05 -31.80 0.32
N ASP A 86 7.10 -31.95 -0.48
CA ASP A 86 7.87 -30.81 -0.96
C ASP A 86 7.10 -29.96 -1.96
N ILE A 87 6.84 -28.71 -1.57
CA ILE A 87 6.17 -27.70 -2.38
C ILE A 87 7.04 -26.45 -2.54
N ARG A 88 6.67 -25.62 -3.51
CA ARG A 88 7.22 -24.27 -3.67
C ARG A 88 6.09 -23.25 -3.80
N LEU A 89 6.41 -22.01 -3.43
CA LEU A 89 5.56 -20.85 -3.61
C LEU A 89 6.20 -19.95 -4.67
N LEU A 90 5.43 -19.50 -5.65
CA LEU A 90 5.86 -18.39 -6.51
C LEU A 90 5.23 -17.09 -6.02
N VAL A 91 5.96 -15.99 -6.10
CA VAL A 91 5.46 -14.63 -5.82
C VAL A 91 5.67 -13.82 -7.08
N VAL A 92 4.59 -13.46 -7.76
CA VAL A 92 4.65 -12.96 -9.15
C VAL A 92 3.92 -11.63 -9.27
N GLY A 93 4.62 -10.62 -9.78
CA GLY A 93 4.09 -9.27 -10.01
C GLY A 93 3.60 -9.08 -11.45
N PHE A 94 2.55 -8.26 -11.60
CA PHE A 94 1.94 -7.94 -12.89
C PHE A 94 1.60 -6.45 -12.96
N ASP A 95 1.52 -5.96 -14.19
CA ASP A 95 1.07 -4.61 -14.52
C ASP A 95 1.84 -3.54 -13.73
N GLY A 96 1.14 -2.77 -12.88
CA GLY A 96 1.73 -1.73 -12.03
C GLY A 96 2.53 -2.23 -10.83
N MET A 97 2.55 -3.54 -10.53
CA MET A 97 3.33 -4.09 -9.41
C MET A 97 4.55 -4.85 -9.95
N THR A 98 5.72 -4.56 -9.40
CA THR A 98 6.98 -5.26 -9.71
C THR A 98 7.61 -5.75 -8.42
N VAL A 99 7.74 -7.07 -8.26
CA VAL A 99 8.45 -7.68 -7.13
C VAL A 99 9.95 -7.48 -7.33
N LYS A 100 10.64 -6.98 -6.30
CA LYS A 100 12.07 -6.66 -6.33
C LYS A 100 12.91 -7.68 -5.60
N ASN A 101 12.38 -8.25 -4.53
CA ASN A 101 13.08 -9.23 -3.72
C ASN A 101 12.06 -10.02 -2.89
N VAL A 102 12.36 -11.28 -2.64
CA VAL A 102 11.65 -12.08 -1.64
C VAL A 102 12.68 -12.83 -0.81
N GLN A 103 12.65 -12.62 0.51
CA GLN A 103 13.71 -13.12 1.38
C GLN A 103 13.81 -14.66 1.33
N GLY A 104 14.99 -15.16 0.96
CA GLY A 104 15.27 -16.60 0.87
C GLY A 104 14.70 -17.28 -0.37
N CYS A 105 14.32 -16.51 -1.39
CA CYS A 105 13.81 -17.02 -2.66
C CYS A 105 14.74 -16.64 -3.82
N SER A 106 14.64 -17.38 -4.92
CA SER A 106 15.42 -17.12 -6.13
C SER A 106 14.57 -16.35 -7.15
N GLU A 107 15.14 -15.36 -7.81
CA GLU A 107 14.49 -14.68 -8.93
C GLU A 107 14.23 -15.67 -10.08
N ILE A 108 13.08 -15.53 -10.73
CA ILE A 108 12.69 -16.29 -11.91
C ILE A 108 13.21 -15.53 -13.13
N ALA A 109 13.92 -16.21 -14.02
CA ALA A 109 14.41 -15.61 -15.25
C ALA A 109 13.24 -15.14 -16.13
N GLU A 110 13.44 -14.05 -16.88
CA GLU A 110 12.38 -13.43 -17.71
C GLU A 110 11.71 -14.41 -18.68
N GLY A 111 12.49 -15.33 -19.27
CA GLY A 111 11.96 -16.37 -20.17
C GLY A 111 11.12 -17.45 -19.49
N ASP A 112 11.20 -17.57 -18.17
CA ASP A 112 10.50 -18.57 -17.35
C ASP A 112 9.35 -17.95 -16.53
N LEU A 113 9.13 -16.64 -16.68
CA LEU A 113 8.04 -15.93 -16.02
C LEU A 113 6.68 -16.39 -16.54
N PRO A 114 5.65 -16.48 -15.68
CA PRO A 114 4.28 -16.69 -16.13
C PRO A 114 3.85 -15.63 -17.14
N GLU A 115 3.06 -16.02 -18.13
CA GLU A 115 2.59 -15.12 -19.17
C GLU A 115 1.90 -13.87 -18.59
N GLY A 116 2.29 -12.70 -19.11
CA GLY A 116 1.77 -11.40 -18.68
C GLY A 116 2.35 -10.87 -17.37
N SER A 117 3.20 -11.62 -16.67
CA SER A 117 3.94 -11.11 -15.50
C SER A 117 5.14 -10.28 -15.92
N ASN A 118 5.61 -9.41 -15.02
CA ASN A 118 6.76 -8.55 -15.23
C ASN A 118 7.93 -8.84 -14.27
N SER A 119 7.70 -9.70 -13.27
CA SER A 119 8.65 -10.03 -12.21
C SER A 119 8.15 -11.25 -11.44
N GLY A 120 9.07 -12.03 -10.88
CA GLY A 120 8.68 -13.21 -10.10
C GLY A 120 9.84 -13.84 -9.33
N PHE A 121 9.50 -14.43 -8.19
CA PHE A 121 10.44 -15.17 -7.34
C PHE A 121 9.89 -16.55 -7.00
N SER A 122 10.77 -17.53 -6.91
CA SER A 122 10.49 -18.91 -6.54
C SER A 122 11.06 -19.21 -5.17
N CYS A 123 10.16 -19.56 -4.24
CA CYS A 123 10.45 -19.81 -2.84
C CYS A 123 10.35 -21.30 -2.54
N ALA A 124 11.46 -21.92 -2.14
CA ALA A 124 11.43 -23.27 -1.60
C ALA A 124 10.69 -23.27 -0.26
N VAL A 125 9.53 -23.91 -0.22
CA VAL A 125 8.77 -24.11 1.02
C VAL A 125 9.24 -25.40 1.68
N GLY A 126 9.50 -26.45 0.88
CA GLY A 126 9.79 -27.80 1.36
C GLY A 126 8.52 -28.47 1.88
N ASN A 127 8.67 -29.49 2.72
CA ASN A 127 7.53 -30.10 3.40
C ASN A 127 6.88 -29.14 4.40
N LEU A 128 5.60 -28.83 4.19
CA LEU A 128 4.79 -28.04 5.11
C LEU A 128 3.81 -28.95 5.87
N ALA A 129 4.09 -29.12 7.17
CA ALA A 129 3.28 -29.97 8.03
C ALA A 129 1.82 -29.49 8.16
N ALA A 130 0.93 -30.42 8.47
CA ALA A 130 -0.49 -30.12 8.69
C ALA A 130 -0.69 -29.00 9.74
N GLY A 131 -1.55 -28.03 9.42
CA GLY A 131 -1.86 -26.88 10.26
C GLY A 131 -0.76 -25.81 10.34
N LYS A 132 0.37 -25.97 9.63
CA LYS A 132 1.48 -25.00 9.64
C LYS A 132 1.38 -24.01 8.47
N SER A 133 2.07 -22.90 8.64
CA SER A 133 2.25 -21.86 7.64
C SER A 133 3.71 -21.43 7.55
N LYS A 134 4.07 -20.83 6.43
CA LYS A 134 5.35 -20.17 6.19
C LYS A 134 5.09 -18.83 5.52
N SER A 135 5.75 -17.80 6.00
CA SER A 135 5.59 -16.42 5.52
C SER A 135 6.89 -15.92 4.92
N TYR A 136 6.77 -15.05 3.93
CA TYR A 136 7.88 -14.47 3.19
C TYR A 136 7.69 -12.96 3.10
N ASP A 137 8.74 -12.22 3.41
CA ASP A 137 8.79 -10.77 3.22
C ASP A 137 9.12 -10.48 1.76
N VAL A 138 8.26 -9.66 1.15
CA VAL A 138 8.26 -9.32 -0.27
C VAL A 138 8.46 -7.82 -0.39
N ASP A 139 9.56 -7.44 -1.02
CA ASP A 139 9.83 -6.06 -1.40
C ASP A 139 9.35 -5.86 -2.83
N ALA A 140 8.62 -4.77 -3.08
CA ALA A 140 8.07 -4.46 -4.38
C ALA A 140 8.07 -2.95 -4.68
N THR A 141 7.86 -2.62 -5.94
CA THR A 141 7.52 -1.27 -6.37
C THR A 141 6.13 -1.24 -7.00
N PHE A 142 5.42 -0.13 -6.83
CA PHE A 142 4.08 0.06 -7.35
C PHE A 142 3.92 1.36 -8.16
N ASP A 143 3.55 1.23 -9.43
CA ASP A 143 3.17 2.33 -10.31
C ASP A 143 1.72 2.75 -10.01
N LEU A 144 1.57 3.82 -9.22
CA LEU A 144 0.27 4.40 -8.84
C LEU A 144 -0.53 4.96 -10.04
N GLY A 145 0.08 5.07 -11.22
CA GLY A 145 -0.61 5.41 -12.47
C GLY A 145 -1.36 4.23 -13.10
N LYS A 146 -1.15 3.00 -12.60
CA LYS A 146 -1.72 1.76 -13.15
C LYS A 146 -2.32 0.91 -12.03
N THR A 147 -3.09 -0.11 -12.41
CA THR A 147 -3.45 -1.19 -11.48
C THR A 147 -2.29 -2.17 -11.42
N GLY A 148 -1.73 -2.40 -10.23
CA GLY A 148 -0.77 -3.48 -9.99
C GLY A 148 -1.48 -4.71 -9.45
N LYS A 149 -1.01 -5.90 -9.84
CA LYS A 149 -1.58 -7.17 -9.39
C LYS A 149 -0.48 -8.12 -8.92
N ILE A 150 -0.86 -9.05 -8.04
CA ILE A 150 0.03 -10.10 -7.55
C ILE A 150 -0.62 -11.48 -7.70
N CYS A 151 0.19 -12.49 -7.98
CA CYS A 151 -0.23 -13.89 -8.03
C CYS A 151 0.68 -14.77 -7.17
N LEU A 152 0.08 -15.65 -6.37
CA LEU A 152 0.75 -16.61 -5.48
C LEU A 152 0.36 -18.07 -5.85
N PRO A 153 0.99 -18.66 -6.87
CA PRO A 153 0.91 -20.10 -7.14
C PRO A 153 1.63 -20.92 -6.07
N VAL A 154 0.97 -21.98 -5.59
CA VAL A 154 1.59 -23.04 -4.79
C VAL A 154 1.67 -24.29 -5.63
N GLN A 155 2.89 -24.76 -5.85
CA GLN A 155 3.20 -25.81 -6.81
C GLN A 155 3.94 -26.97 -6.14
N THR A 156 4.01 -28.11 -6.83
CA THR A 156 5.03 -29.12 -6.56
C THR A 156 6.43 -28.51 -6.68
N ALA A 157 7.41 -29.06 -5.97
CA ALA A 157 8.79 -28.53 -5.99
C ALA A 157 9.37 -28.40 -7.41
N ASP A 158 9.05 -29.33 -8.30
CA ASP A 158 9.45 -29.32 -9.71
C ASP A 158 8.64 -28.35 -10.59
N GLY A 159 7.49 -27.88 -10.11
CA GLY A 159 6.59 -26.99 -10.86
C GLY A 159 5.60 -27.67 -11.78
N SER A 160 5.58 -28.99 -11.83
CA SER A 160 4.74 -29.75 -12.77
C SER A 160 3.24 -29.62 -12.48
N LYS A 161 2.84 -29.34 -11.24
CA LYS A 161 1.45 -29.14 -10.83
C LYS A 161 1.28 -27.90 -9.96
N THR A 162 0.16 -27.22 -10.12
CA THR A 162 -0.26 -26.10 -9.27
C THR A 162 -1.44 -26.54 -8.43
N PHE A 163 -1.24 -26.71 -7.12
CA PHE A 163 -2.33 -27.13 -6.23
C PHE A 163 -3.29 -25.98 -5.89
N TRP A 164 -2.73 -24.79 -5.74
CA TRP A 164 -3.45 -23.59 -5.34
C TRP A 164 -2.91 -22.37 -6.08
N GLN A 165 -3.78 -21.43 -6.40
CA GLN A 165 -3.40 -20.16 -6.98
C GLN A 165 -4.25 -19.04 -6.41
N GLN A 166 -3.61 -18.05 -5.80
CA GLN A 166 -4.25 -16.78 -5.46
C GLN A 166 -3.86 -15.70 -6.47
N GLY A 167 -4.83 -15.20 -7.22
CA GLY A 167 -4.65 -14.11 -8.18
C GLY A 167 -4.54 -14.51 -9.65
N PRO A 168 -4.20 -13.56 -10.55
CA PRO A 168 -3.74 -12.20 -10.22
C PRO A 168 -4.80 -11.34 -9.51
N VAL A 169 -4.51 -10.84 -8.30
CA VAL A 169 -5.41 -9.97 -7.52
C VAL A 169 -4.89 -8.55 -7.56
N PRO A 170 -5.73 -7.54 -7.88
CA PRO A 170 -5.29 -6.16 -7.90
C PRO A 170 -5.11 -5.58 -6.51
N PHE A 171 -4.18 -4.65 -6.36
CA PHE A 171 -4.16 -3.66 -5.29
C PHE A 171 -4.54 -2.30 -5.87
N GLY A 172 -5.36 -1.54 -5.14
CA GLY A 172 -5.80 -0.24 -5.63
C GLY A 172 -6.38 0.66 -4.56
N THR A 173 -6.50 1.94 -4.89
CA THR A 173 -7.18 2.95 -4.08
C THR A 173 -8.23 3.67 -4.91
N THR A 174 -9.33 4.06 -4.29
CA THR A 174 -10.39 4.87 -4.92
C THR A 174 -10.28 6.35 -4.59
N ASN A 175 -9.43 6.72 -3.62
CA ASN A 175 -9.25 8.09 -3.16
C ASN A 175 -7.76 8.38 -2.89
N PRO A 176 -6.93 8.48 -3.94
CA PRO A 176 -5.53 8.77 -3.76
C PRO A 176 -5.33 10.22 -3.27
N ALA A 177 -4.51 10.39 -2.24
CA ALA A 177 -4.16 11.70 -1.70
C ALA A 177 -2.83 12.17 -2.34
N PRO A 178 -2.84 13.14 -3.28
CA PRO A 178 -1.66 13.50 -4.08
C PRO A 178 -0.46 14.00 -3.26
N ASN A 179 -0.73 14.59 -2.10
CA ASN A 179 0.29 15.19 -1.23
C ASN A 179 0.56 14.37 0.04
N ALA A 180 0.02 13.16 0.16
CA ALA A 180 0.35 12.27 1.25
C ALA A 180 1.75 11.66 1.05
N PRO A 181 2.48 11.32 2.14
CA PRO A 181 3.78 10.65 2.01
C PRO A 181 3.63 9.22 1.48
N ALA A 182 2.52 8.54 1.78
CA ALA A 182 2.24 7.20 1.29
C ALA A 182 0.77 7.05 0.89
N THR A 183 0.51 6.12 -0.03
CA THR A 183 -0.82 5.76 -0.51
C THR A 183 -1.19 4.35 -0.06
N PRO A 184 -2.24 4.18 0.77
CA PRO A 184 -2.75 2.85 1.10
C PRO A 184 -3.50 2.26 -0.10
N LEU A 185 -3.21 1.01 -0.44
CA LEU A 185 -3.88 0.23 -1.49
C LEU A 185 -4.54 -0.99 -0.88
N LEU A 186 -5.77 -1.29 -1.28
CA LEU A 186 -6.58 -2.38 -0.77
C LEU A 186 -6.58 -3.58 -1.73
N LEU A 187 -6.55 -4.78 -1.17
CA LEU A 187 -6.55 -6.03 -1.92
C LEU A 187 -7.91 -6.29 -2.60
N GLY A 188 -7.84 -6.60 -3.89
CA GLY A 188 -8.99 -6.84 -4.75
C GLY A 188 -9.81 -5.57 -4.99
N THR A 189 -9.15 -4.43 -5.06
CA THR A 189 -9.72 -3.12 -5.43
C THR A 189 -8.98 -2.59 -6.64
N ASP A 190 -9.71 -2.04 -7.61
CA ASP A 190 -9.10 -1.40 -8.78
C ASP A 190 -8.44 -0.07 -8.40
N ASN A 191 -7.32 0.25 -9.03
CA ASN A 191 -6.62 1.50 -8.76
C ASN A 191 -7.23 2.65 -9.58
N LYS A 192 -7.59 3.74 -8.92
CA LYS A 192 -7.99 4.99 -9.55
C LYS A 192 -6.79 5.94 -9.51
N PRO A 193 -6.13 6.21 -10.65
CA PRO A 193 -4.97 7.10 -10.68
C PRO A 193 -5.31 8.51 -10.20
N VAL A 194 -4.31 9.17 -9.61
CA VAL A 194 -4.40 10.61 -9.35
C VAL A 194 -4.52 11.33 -10.69
N ALA A 195 -5.57 12.14 -10.87
CA ALA A 195 -5.67 13.00 -12.04
C ALA A 195 -4.58 14.08 -11.96
N PRO A 196 -3.78 14.31 -13.03
CA PRO A 196 -2.87 15.44 -13.07
C PRO A 196 -3.70 16.73 -13.06
N GLY A 197 -3.70 17.47 -11.96
CA GLY A 197 -4.42 18.75 -11.90
C GLY A 197 -4.91 19.24 -10.53
N GLY A 198 -4.74 18.48 -9.45
CA GLY A 198 -5.22 18.87 -8.11
C GLY A 198 -4.59 20.14 -7.52
N ASP A 199 -3.41 20.55 -8.01
CA ASP A 199 -2.73 21.77 -7.56
C ASP A 199 -3.26 23.07 -8.15
N LYS A 200 -4.21 23.00 -9.10
CA LYS A 200 -5.02 24.17 -9.41
C LYS A 200 -6.21 24.20 -8.45
N LEU A 201 -5.96 24.76 -7.26
CA LEU A 201 -7.03 25.39 -6.50
C LEU A 201 -7.86 26.21 -7.49
N PRO A 202 -9.20 26.10 -7.52
CA PRO A 202 -10.00 27.09 -8.21
C PRO A 202 -9.54 28.43 -7.64
N LYS A 203 -9.14 29.36 -8.52
CA LYS A 203 -8.83 30.72 -8.12
C LYS A 203 -10.12 31.35 -7.62
N THR A 204 -10.54 31.05 -6.39
CA THR A 204 -11.56 31.75 -5.64
C THR A 204 -10.91 32.96 -4.95
N GLY A 205 -10.08 33.69 -5.70
CA GLY A 205 -9.77 35.07 -5.38
C GLY A 205 -10.83 35.91 -6.08
N PRO A 206 -11.40 36.94 -5.44
CA PRO A 206 -12.25 37.90 -6.14
C PRO A 206 -11.49 38.35 -7.38
N ALA A 207 -12.21 38.38 -8.49
CA ALA A 207 -11.71 38.80 -9.78
C ALA A 207 -10.70 39.94 -9.61
N ARG A 208 -9.58 39.86 -10.33
CA ARG A 208 -8.89 41.07 -10.78
C ARG A 208 -9.80 41.82 -11.77
N GLU A 209 -10.99 42.19 -11.32
CA GLU A 209 -11.52 43.52 -11.54
C GLU A 209 -11.09 44.31 -10.31
N MET A 210 -9.81 44.68 -10.27
CA MET A 210 -9.45 45.93 -9.61
C MET A 210 -10.05 47.05 -10.48
N LEU A 211 -11.37 47.21 -10.37
CA LEU A 211 -11.97 48.53 -10.42
C LEU A 211 -11.36 49.32 -9.26
N PRO A 212 -10.81 50.52 -9.51
CA PRO A 212 -10.27 51.33 -8.44
C PRO A 212 -11.42 51.82 -7.57
N LEU A 213 -11.73 51.09 -6.50
CA LEU A 213 -12.49 51.62 -5.35
C LEU A 213 -11.57 52.58 -4.58
N GLY A 214 -11.24 53.67 -5.25
CA GLY A 214 -10.50 54.84 -4.80
C GLY A 214 -10.98 56.08 -5.57
N ALA A 215 -12.25 56.11 -5.97
CA ALA A 215 -12.88 57.26 -6.62
C ALA A 215 -14.43 57.17 -6.57
N VAL A 216 -15.02 56.86 -5.41
CA VAL A 216 -16.45 57.12 -5.16
C VAL A 216 -16.52 58.30 -4.21
N GLY A 217 -16.46 59.50 -4.77
CA GLY A 217 -16.46 60.74 -4.00
C GLY A 217 -16.33 62.01 -4.83
N ALA A 218 -16.88 62.06 -6.05
CA ALA A 218 -17.04 63.31 -6.82
C ALA A 218 -17.89 63.07 -8.09
N ALA A 219 -19.18 62.76 -7.95
CA ALA A 219 -20.10 62.75 -9.11
C ALA A 219 -21.52 63.14 -8.71
N LEU A 220 -21.64 64.27 -8.00
CA LEU A 220 -22.86 65.05 -7.91
C LEU A 220 -22.40 66.50 -8.03
N LEU A 221 -22.45 67.05 -9.26
CA LEU A 221 -22.47 68.49 -9.63
C LEU A 221 -22.01 68.66 -11.08
N SER A 222 -22.92 68.46 -12.05
CA SER A 222 -22.86 69.08 -13.39
C SER A 222 -24.13 68.77 -14.19
N ALA A 223 -25.28 69.08 -13.61
CA ALA A 223 -26.49 69.35 -14.38
C ALA A 223 -26.32 70.71 -15.08
N GLY A 224 -26.38 70.72 -16.41
CA GLY A 224 -26.63 71.94 -17.18
C GLY A 224 -25.49 72.46 -18.05
N ALA A 225 -25.21 71.80 -19.18
CA ALA A 225 -24.61 72.47 -20.35
C ALA A 225 -24.77 71.71 -21.69
N ALA A 226 -25.44 70.55 -21.76
CA ALA A 226 -25.58 69.76 -23.00
C ALA A 226 -26.99 69.79 -23.63
N GLY A 227 -27.89 70.66 -23.14
CA GLY A 227 -29.24 70.83 -23.68
C GLY A 227 -29.41 71.96 -24.70
N MET A 228 -28.39 72.81 -24.91
CA MET A 228 -28.52 74.04 -25.71
C MET A 228 -27.96 73.97 -27.13
N TRP A 229 -27.39 72.82 -27.55
CA TRP A 229 -26.77 72.70 -28.87
C TRP A 229 -27.59 71.88 -29.89
N TRP A 230 -28.59 71.11 -29.44
CA TRP A 230 -29.39 70.25 -30.33
C TRP A 230 -30.73 70.87 -30.77
N SER A 231 -30.99 72.16 -30.47
CA SER A 231 -32.25 72.82 -30.88
C SER A 231 -32.08 73.93 -31.93
N GLN A 232 -30.90 74.09 -32.52
CA GLN A 232 -30.62 75.14 -33.53
C GLN A 232 -30.33 74.65 -34.95
N ARG A 233 -30.58 73.38 -35.27
CA ARG A 233 -30.47 72.89 -36.66
C ARG A 233 -31.73 72.18 -37.13
N ARG A 234 -32.79 72.95 -37.38
CA ARG A 234 -33.64 72.69 -38.54
C ARG A 234 -34.00 74.00 -39.25
N PRO A 235 -33.97 74.05 -40.59
CA PRO A 235 -34.10 75.28 -41.37
C PRO A 235 -35.57 75.59 -41.63
N GLN A 236 -35.99 76.84 -41.38
CA GLN A 236 -37.16 77.42 -42.07
C GLN A 236 -36.68 78.14 -43.33
N GLN A 237 -37.42 77.88 -44.42
CA GLN A 237 -37.21 78.32 -45.80
C GLN A 237 -37.17 79.86 -45.95
N PRO A 238 -36.45 80.38 -46.96
CA PRO A 238 -36.71 81.70 -47.51
C PRO A 238 -37.98 81.67 -48.38
N GLN A 239 -38.79 82.70 -48.23
CA GLN A 239 -39.92 83.03 -49.10
C GLN A 239 -39.44 83.36 -50.53
N GLY A 240 -40.26 82.97 -51.49
CA GLY A 240 -40.20 83.31 -52.91
C GLY A 240 -41.41 82.70 -53.60
#